data_AF-A0A259PL45-F1
#
_entry.id   AF-A0A259PL45-F1
#
_cell.length_a   1.000
_cell.length_b   1.000
_cell.length_c   1.000
_cell.angle_alpha   90.00
_cell.angle_beta   90.00
_cell.angle_gamma   90.00
#
_symmetry.space_group_name_H-M   'P 1'
#
loop_
_entity.id
_entity.type
_entity.pdbx_description
1 polymer ?
#
loop_
_entity_poly.entity_id
_entity_poly.type
_entity_poly.pdbx_seq_one_letter_code
_entity_poly.pdbx_strand_id
1 'polypeptide(L)' 'MIAAVCAAPKAELHVHIEGTLEPELAFALARRNGVALRWPSSEALRAAYAFDSLQSFLDL' A
#
# COMPACT_ATOMS: atom_id res chain seq x y z
N MET A 1 17.45 -0.32 -21.29
CA MET A 1 17.07 -1.61 -20.68
C MET A 1 15.74 -1.53 -19.90
N ILE A 2 15.59 -0.62 -18.92
CA ILE A 2 14.35 -0.47 -18.12
C ILE A 2 13.10 -0.20 -18.98
N ALA A 3 13.19 0.69 -19.97
CA ALA A 3 12.06 1.03 -20.84
C ALA A 3 11.48 -0.19 -21.59
N ALA A 4 12.33 -1.10 -22.05
CA ALA A 4 11.91 -2.32 -22.74
C ALA A 4 11.20 -3.29 -21.77
N VAL A 5 11.66 -3.39 -20.52
CA VAL A 5 11.03 -4.19 -19.47
C VAL A 5 9.65 -3.62 -19.11
N CYS A 6 9.52 -2.30 -18.96
CA CYS A 6 8.23 -1.66 -18.67
C CYS A 6 7.21 -1.84 -19.80
N ALA A 7 7.64 -1.71 -21.06
CA ALA A 7 6.75 -1.76 -22.23
C ALA A 7 6.29 -3.18 -22.63
N ALA A 8 6.96 -4.24 -22.15
CA ALA A 8 6.55 -5.60 -22.44
C ALA A 8 5.13 -5.89 -21.88
N PRO A 9 4.25 -6.58 -22.63
CA PRO A 9 2.98 -7.08 -22.09
C PRO A 9 3.22 -8.09 -20.97
N LYS A 10 2.44 -8.01 -19.88
CA LYS A 10 2.58 -8.89 -18.71
C LYS A 10 1.20 -9.28 -18.18
N ALA A 11 1.13 -10.44 -17.56
CA ALA A 11 0.01 -10.84 -16.71
C ALA A 11 0.51 -10.94 -15.26
N GLU A 12 -0.25 -10.38 -14.32
CA GLU A 12 0.00 -10.51 -12.89
C GLU A 12 -0.95 -11.60 -12.35
N LEU A 13 -0.38 -12.73 -11.91
CA LEU A 13 -1.15 -13.91 -11.52
C LEU A 13 -1.37 -14.02 -10.02
N HIS A 14 -0.63 -13.25 -9.23
CA HIS A 14 -0.75 -13.21 -7.77
C HIS A 14 -0.63 -11.76 -7.30
N VAL A 15 -1.78 -11.21 -6.92
CA VAL A 15 -1.87 -9.90 -6.29
C VAL A 15 -2.99 -9.94 -5.26
N HIS A 16 -2.76 -9.29 -4.13
CA HIS A 16 -3.82 -9.00 -3.16
C HIS A 16 -4.26 -7.57 -3.40
N ILE A 17 -5.55 -7.35 -3.70
CA ILE A 17 -6.08 -6.01 -3.98
C ILE A 17 -5.93 -5.10 -2.74
N GLU A 18 -6.08 -5.68 -1.56
CA GLU A 18 -5.84 -5.03 -0.28
C GLU A 18 -4.38 -4.58 -0.14
N GLY A 19 -3.44 -5.37 -0.66
CA GLY A 19 -2.01 -5.07 -0.69
C GLY A 19 -1.63 -3.94 -1.67
N THR A 20 -2.56 -3.48 -2.52
CA THR A 20 -2.33 -2.32 -3.41
C THR A 20 -2.86 -1.01 -2.81
N LEU A 21 -3.34 -1.00 -1.56
CA LEU A 21 -3.87 0.19 -0.91
C LEU A 21 -2.73 1.15 -0.52
N GLU A 22 -2.51 2.17 -1.35
CA GLU A 22 -1.51 3.20 -1.05
C GLU A 22 -1.91 4.05 0.17
N PRO A 23 -0.93 4.54 0.96
CA PRO A 23 -1.21 5.40 2.12
C PRO A 23 -2.08 6.62 1.79
N GLU A 24 -1.84 7.28 0.67
CA GLU A 24 -2.59 8.46 0.24
C GLU A 24 -4.06 8.12 -0.05
N LEU A 25 -4.29 6.97 -0.69
CA LEU A 25 -5.63 6.46 -0.96
C LEU A 25 -6.33 6.03 0.34
N ALA A 26 -5.62 5.36 1.26
CA ALA A 26 -6.15 5.00 2.57
C ALA A 26 -6.67 6.25 3.32
N PHE A 27 -5.88 7.33 3.35
CA PHE A 27 -6.30 8.60 3.96
C PHE A 27 -7.46 9.26 3.20
N ALA A 28 -7.49 9.20 1.87
CA ALA A 28 -8.61 9.73 1.08
C ALA A 28 -9.92 8.99 1.38
N LEU A 29 -9.88 7.66 1.46
CA LEU A 29 -11.01 6.82 1.81
C LEU A 29 -11.44 7.05 3.26
N ALA A 30 -10.49 7.15 4.20
CA ALA A 30 -10.76 7.43 5.60
C ALA A 30 -11.51 8.76 5.77
N ARG A 31 -11.04 9.84 5.11
CA ARG A 31 -11.74 11.13 5.08
C ARG A 31 -13.14 11.03 4.49
N ARG A 32 -13.28 10.34 3.35
CA ARG A 32 -14.58 10.15 2.68
C ARG A 32 -15.59 9.45 3.59
N ASN A 33 -15.14 8.46 4.35
CA ASN A 33 -15.98 7.59 5.15
C ASN A 33 -16.06 8.02 6.63
N GLY A 34 -15.45 9.14 7.03
CA GLY A 34 -15.47 9.63 8.41
C GLY A 34 -14.72 8.72 9.40
N VAL A 35 -13.71 7.97 8.95
CA VAL A 35 -12.90 7.06 9.76
C VAL A 35 -11.61 7.76 10.17
N ALA A 36 -11.27 7.73 11.46
CA ALA A 36 -9.96 8.18 11.95
C ALA A 36 -8.94 7.04 11.83
N LEU A 37 -7.78 7.32 11.22
CA LEU A 37 -6.67 6.38 11.13
C LEU A 37 -5.74 6.50 12.35
N ARG A 38 -5.09 5.39 12.73
CA ARG A 38 -4.12 5.36 13.84
C ARG A 38 -2.85 6.20 13.57
N TRP A 39 -2.57 6.50 12.30
CA TRP A 39 -1.43 7.32 11.89
C TRP A 39 -1.84 8.76 11.62
N PRO A 40 -0.99 9.74 11.96
CA PRO A 40 -1.29 11.16 11.80
C PRO A 40 -1.19 11.67 10.34
N SER A 41 -0.48 10.94 9.47
CA SER A 41 -0.25 11.31 8.07
C SER A 41 0.05 10.10 7.19
N SER A 42 -0.06 10.27 5.87
CA SER A 42 0.35 9.23 4.90
C SER A 42 1.84 8.94 4.98
N GLU A 43 2.67 9.93 5.30
CA GLU A 43 4.11 9.76 5.54
C GLU A 43 4.38 8.87 6.76
N ALA A 44 3.65 9.07 7.87
CA ALA A 44 3.77 8.23 9.05
C ALA A 44 3.29 6.79 8.81
N LEU A 45 2.23 6.61 8.01
CA LEU A 45 1.79 5.27 7.59
C LEU A 45 2.83 4.61 6.67
N ARG A 46 3.42 5.35 5.73
CA ARG A 46 4.49 4.84 4.86
C ARG A 46 5.74 4.45 5.64
N ALA A 47 6.11 5.22 6.66
CA ALA A 47 7.22 4.89 7.55
C ALA A 47 6.96 3.60 8.35
N ALA A 48 5.69 3.24 8.58
CA ALA A 48 5.31 1.99 9.23
C ALA A 48 5.41 0.76 8.31
N TYR A 49 5.67 0.93 7.00
CA TYR A 49 5.92 -0.19 6.06
C TYR A 49 7.34 -0.77 6.24
N ALA A 50 7.70 -1.08 7.48
CA ALA A 50 8.96 -1.68 7.88
C ALA A 50 8.65 -3.00 8.58
N PHE A 51 8.77 -4.10 7.84
CA PHE A 51 8.34 -5.42 8.30
C PHE A 51 9.56 -6.32 8.56
N ASP A 52 9.51 -7.05 9.67
CA ASP A 52 10.52 -8.04 10.07
C ASP A 52 10.02 -9.50 9.98
N SER A 53 8.73 -9.68 9.69
CA SER A 53 8.06 -10.96 9.61
C SER A 53 6.78 -10.84 8.77
N LEU A 54 6.21 -11.99 8.41
CA LEU A 54 4.89 -12.00 7.78
C LEU A 54 3.82 -11.42 8.72
N GLN A 55 3.92 -11.70 10.02
CA GLN A 55 2.92 -11.23 10.97
C GLN A 55 2.97 -9.70 11.14
N SER A 56 4.16 -9.10 11.20
CA SER A 56 4.27 -7.64 11.27
C SER A 56 3.77 -6.91 10.02
N PHE A 57 3.78 -7.58 8.85
CA PHE A 57 3.08 -7.11 7.65
C PHE A 57 1.55 -7.18 7.77
N LEU A 58 1.02 -8.29 8.29
CA LEU A 58 -0.44 -8.51 8.41
C LEU A 58 -1.10 -7.65 9.50
N ASP A 59 -0.37 -7.30 10.57
CA ASP A 59 -0.87 -6.53 11.71
C ASP A 59 -0.88 -4.99 11.48
N LEU A 60 -0.32 -4.55 10.37
CA LEU A 60 -0.31 -3.14 10.01
C LEU A 60 -1.72 -2.62 9.73
#